data_AF-A0A3M2LNN3-F1
#
_entry.id   AF-A0A3M2LNN3-F1
#
_cell.length_a   1.000
_cell.length_b   1.000
_cell.length_c   1.000
_cell.angle_alpha   90.00
_cell.angle_beta   90.00
_cell.angle_gamma   90.00
#
_symmetry.space_group_name_H-M   'P 1'
#
loop_
_entity.id
_entity.type
_entity.pdbx_description
1 polymer ?
#
loop_
_entity_poly.entity_id
_entity_poly.type
_entity_poly.pdbx_seq_one_letter_code
_entity_poly.pdbx_strand_id
1 'polypeptide(L)'
;MGPDDFGRDPLGEYLARLFGGAGGAPGGGGARGERGYRDFLRLMSEPAWQLVSGAASYAAQHGSDDLDTEHLLRAALTTEPTRSMVARSGADPDALAEEIDSHAGEGPTRSSISVSPAAKRALMDAHRVALASGARYIGPEHLLLALAANKDSAAGRTLGSVRFDPAASAPPPPPPPAGAR
;
A
#
# COMPACT_ATOMS: atom_id res chain seq x y z
N MET A 1 0.72 23.28 26.44
CA MET A 1 -0.06 22.51 25.45
C MET A 1 0.27 23.10 24.10
N GLY A 2 1.16 22.43 23.36
CA GLY A 2 1.54 22.77 21.99
C GLY A 2 1.36 21.52 21.13
N PRO A 3 0.93 21.65 19.87
CA PRO A 3 0.47 20.53 19.07
C PRO A 3 1.64 19.62 18.68
N ASP A 4 1.41 18.33 18.91
CA ASP A 4 2.11 17.14 18.45
C ASP A 4 3.39 17.36 17.63
N ASP A 5 4.52 17.38 18.34
CA ASP A 5 5.86 17.16 17.80
C ASP A 5 5.99 15.66 17.48
N PHE A 6 5.46 15.26 16.31
CA PHE A 6 5.70 13.96 15.69
C PHE A 6 7.18 13.86 15.30
N GLY A 7 8.04 13.54 16.27
CA GLY A 7 9.47 13.34 16.07
C GLY A 7 9.78 12.20 15.08
N ARG A 8 10.06 12.58 13.83
CA ARG A 8 10.65 11.83 12.68
C ARG A 8 10.07 10.42 12.40
N ASP A 9 9.33 10.29 11.28
CA ASP A 9 8.81 9.01 10.75
C ASP A 9 9.26 8.75 9.28
N PRO A 10 10.20 7.79 9.06
CA PRO A 10 10.91 7.57 7.81
C PRO A 10 10.27 6.52 6.87
N LEU A 11 9.11 6.79 6.25
CA LEU A 11 9.05 6.46 4.80
C LEU A 11 10.18 7.24 4.07
N GLY A 12 10.52 8.37 4.65
CA GLY A 12 11.60 9.29 4.32
C GLY A 12 13.04 8.87 4.62
N GLU A 13 13.37 7.67 5.11
CA GLU A 13 14.71 7.10 4.84
C GLU A 13 14.69 6.14 3.65
N TYR A 14 13.54 5.51 3.45
CA TYR A 14 13.33 4.42 2.52
C TYR A 14 13.27 4.91 1.06
N LEU A 15 12.89 6.17 0.87
CA LEU A 15 13.15 6.96 -0.33
C LEU A 15 14.51 7.68 -0.31
N ALA A 16 15.06 7.99 0.88
CA ALA A 16 16.37 8.65 1.03
C ALA A 16 17.52 7.87 0.40
N ARG A 17 17.23 6.65 -0.07
CA ARG A 17 18.16 5.79 -0.77
C ARG A 17 17.49 4.93 -1.86
N LEU A 18 16.38 5.31 -2.49
CA LEU A 18 15.87 4.51 -3.64
C LEU A 18 16.95 4.32 -4.74
N PHE A 19 17.99 5.17 -4.76
CA PHE A 19 19.18 5.09 -5.64
C PHE A 19 20.55 5.12 -4.93
N GLY A 20 20.59 5.45 -3.64
CA GLY A 20 21.80 5.49 -2.83
C GLY A 20 23.00 6.34 -3.29
N GLY A 21 23.14 7.56 -2.75
CA GLY A 21 24.37 8.36 -2.78
C GLY A 21 24.76 8.92 -1.40
N ALA A 22 26.04 8.73 -1.03
CA ALA A 22 26.88 9.34 0.02
C ALA A 22 26.28 10.10 1.25
N GLY A 23 26.55 9.55 2.44
CA GLY A 23 27.14 10.29 3.58
C GLY A 23 26.25 11.18 4.46
N GLY A 24 26.07 10.77 5.73
CA GLY A 24 25.87 11.71 6.84
C GLY A 24 24.77 11.34 7.85
N ALA A 25 25.16 10.75 8.98
CA ALA A 25 24.46 10.94 10.25
C ALA A 25 25.05 12.20 10.93
N PRO A 26 24.28 13.00 11.70
CA PRO A 26 23.84 12.56 13.03
C PRO A 26 22.46 13.09 13.50
N GLY A 27 21.94 12.51 14.59
CA GLY A 27 21.11 13.26 15.54
C GLY A 27 19.83 12.59 16.07
N GLY A 28 20.01 11.71 17.06
CA GLY A 28 19.25 11.62 18.33
C GLY A 28 17.74 11.80 18.37
N GLY A 29 17.01 10.69 18.54
CA GLY A 29 15.70 10.65 19.21
C GLY A 29 14.59 9.91 18.46
N GLY A 30 14.60 8.56 18.43
CA GLY A 30 13.52 7.82 17.73
C GLY A 30 13.52 6.28 17.77
N ALA A 31 14.47 5.63 18.45
CA ALA A 31 14.75 4.20 18.27
C ALA A 31 13.58 3.21 18.54
N ARG A 32 12.43 3.61 19.10
CA ARG A 32 11.27 2.71 19.29
C ARG A 32 10.30 2.68 18.10
N GLY A 33 10.04 3.82 17.44
CA GLY A 33 9.16 3.88 16.26
C GLY A 33 9.82 3.34 14.99
N GLU A 34 11.08 3.70 14.77
CA GLU A 34 11.88 3.31 13.60
C GLU A 34 12.17 1.80 13.53
N ARG A 35 12.27 1.12 14.68
CA ARG A 35 12.40 -0.35 14.71
C ARG A 35 11.09 -1.01 14.27
N GLY A 36 9.96 -0.55 14.78
CA GLY A 36 8.65 -1.10 14.42
C GLY A 36 8.33 -1.00 12.92
N TYR A 37 8.67 0.13 12.28
CA TYR A 37 8.48 0.30 10.84
C TYR A 37 9.39 -0.61 10.01
N ARG A 38 10.69 -0.71 10.37
CA ARG A 38 11.63 -1.61 9.67
C ARG A 38 11.29 -3.08 9.87
N ASP A 39 10.80 -3.45 11.05
CA ASP A 39 10.32 -4.80 11.33
C ASP A 39 9.04 -5.10 10.54
N PHE A 40 8.14 -4.11 10.40
CA PHE A 40 6.94 -4.23 9.58
C PHE A 40 7.25 -4.42 8.09
N LEU A 41 8.21 -3.68 7.53
CA LEU A 41 8.66 -3.87 6.14
C LEU A 41 9.23 -5.27 5.92
N ARG A 42 9.87 -5.89 6.92
CA ARG A 42 10.38 -7.27 6.84
C ARG A 42 9.28 -8.34 6.85
N LEU A 43 8.06 -7.97 7.26
CA LEU A 43 6.90 -8.86 7.19
C LEU A 43 6.24 -8.84 5.81
N MET A 44 6.59 -7.90 4.92
CA MET A 44 6.05 -7.86 3.57
C MET A 44 6.71 -8.88 2.66
N SER A 45 5.92 -9.44 1.74
CA SER A 45 6.49 -10.11 0.58
C SER A 45 7.12 -9.08 -0.37
N GLU A 46 7.99 -9.54 -1.26
CA GLU A 46 8.63 -8.69 -2.26
C GLU A 46 7.58 -7.94 -3.13
N PRO A 47 6.53 -8.60 -3.68
CA PRO A 47 5.50 -7.87 -4.42
C PRO A 47 4.74 -6.82 -3.61
N ALA A 48 4.50 -7.05 -2.31
CA ALA A 48 3.82 -6.07 -1.46
C ALA A 48 4.70 -4.85 -1.21
N TRP A 49 6.00 -5.08 -1.04
CA TRP A 49 7.00 -4.02 -0.91
C TRP A 49 7.08 -3.16 -2.18
N GLN A 50 7.11 -3.81 -3.36
CA GLN A 50 7.12 -3.13 -4.67
C GLN A 50 5.85 -2.29 -4.88
N LEU A 51 4.68 -2.78 -4.45
CA LEU A 51 3.43 -2.01 -4.48
C LEU A 51 3.56 -0.73 -3.64
N VAL A 52 4.03 -0.83 -2.39
CA VAL A 52 4.18 0.32 -1.49
C VAL A 52 5.23 1.32 -1.99
N SER A 53 6.37 0.84 -2.50
CA SER A 53 7.41 1.72 -3.06
C SER A 53 6.97 2.37 -4.37
N GLY A 54 6.23 1.65 -5.21
CA GLY A 54 5.58 2.19 -6.41
C GLY A 54 4.58 3.28 -6.08
N ALA A 55 3.72 3.06 -5.08
CA ALA A 55 2.78 4.06 -4.58
C ALA A 55 3.48 5.31 -4.04
N ALA A 56 4.56 5.14 -3.28
CA ALA A 56 5.35 6.25 -2.76
C ALA A 56 6.03 7.04 -3.88
N SER A 57 6.58 6.34 -4.88
CA SER A 57 7.18 6.96 -6.06
C SER A 57 6.15 7.73 -6.88
N TYR A 58 4.95 7.17 -7.04
CA TYR A 58 3.83 7.81 -7.74
C TYR A 58 3.40 9.10 -7.01
N ALA A 59 3.18 9.02 -5.70
CA ALA A 59 2.82 10.18 -4.88
C ALA A 59 3.85 11.31 -5.00
N ALA A 60 5.14 10.97 -4.87
CA ALA A 60 6.23 11.92 -4.98
C ALA A 60 6.30 12.55 -6.38
N GLN A 61 6.12 11.78 -7.45
CA GLN A 61 6.14 12.27 -8.84
C GLN A 61 5.01 13.28 -9.11
N HIS A 62 3.85 13.07 -8.51
CA HIS A 62 2.66 13.93 -8.64
C HIS A 62 2.59 15.05 -7.57
N GLY A 63 3.69 15.30 -6.87
CA GLY A 63 3.82 16.45 -5.96
C GLY A 63 3.13 16.29 -4.60
N SER A 64 2.66 15.08 -4.25
CA SER A 64 1.99 14.81 -2.98
C SER A 64 2.97 14.78 -1.80
N ASP A 65 2.64 15.45 -0.70
CA ASP A 65 3.46 15.46 0.53
C ASP A 65 3.39 14.14 1.32
N ASP A 66 2.34 13.35 1.08
CA ASP A 66 2.02 12.14 1.80
C ASP A 66 1.77 10.95 0.86
N LEU A 67 2.20 9.77 1.30
CA LEU A 67 1.67 8.49 0.83
C LEU A 67 0.28 8.30 1.45
N ASP A 68 -0.74 8.27 0.61
CA ASP A 68 -2.14 8.06 0.98
C ASP A 68 -2.67 6.75 0.37
N THR A 69 -3.83 6.34 0.83
CA THR A 69 -4.59 5.17 0.39
C THR A 69 -4.88 5.20 -1.11
N GLU A 70 -5.12 6.36 -1.73
CA GLU A 70 -5.31 6.46 -3.19
C GLU A 70 -4.05 6.07 -3.97
N HIS A 71 -2.88 6.50 -3.50
CA HIS A 71 -1.59 6.14 -4.09
C HIS A 71 -1.32 4.63 -3.96
N LEU A 72 -1.65 4.05 -2.79
CA LEU A 72 -1.57 2.60 -2.56
C LEU A 72 -2.53 1.83 -3.50
N LEU A 73 -3.76 2.32 -3.66
CA LEU A 73 -4.73 1.72 -4.58
C LEU A 73 -4.23 1.81 -6.03
N ARG A 74 -3.70 2.97 -6.44
CA ARG A 74 -3.18 3.19 -7.78
C ARG A 74 -2.08 2.20 -8.15
N ALA A 75 -1.19 1.89 -7.22
CA ALA A 75 -0.17 0.85 -7.41
C ALA A 75 -0.76 -0.57 -7.38
N ALA A 76 -1.75 -0.83 -6.52
CA ALA A 76 -2.43 -2.13 -6.44
C ALA A 76 -3.15 -2.49 -7.75
N LEU A 77 -3.73 -1.51 -8.44
CA LEU A 77 -4.43 -1.68 -9.72
C LEU A 77 -3.50 -2.12 -10.86
N THR A 78 -2.19 -1.91 -10.73
CA THR A 78 -1.18 -2.32 -11.73
C THR A 78 -0.27 -3.46 -11.28
N THR A 79 -0.49 -3.98 -10.07
CA THR A 79 0.34 -5.04 -9.47
C THR A 79 -0.42 -6.36 -9.45
N GLU A 80 0.26 -7.48 -9.71
CA GLU A 80 -0.34 -8.81 -9.52
C GLU A 80 -0.07 -9.34 -8.10
N PRO A 81 -1.02 -10.07 -7.47
CA PRO A 81 -2.29 -10.55 -8.02
C PRO A 81 -3.47 -9.54 -7.89
N THR A 82 -3.23 -8.35 -7.34
CA THR A 82 -4.30 -7.39 -6.98
C THR A 82 -5.08 -6.86 -8.18
N ARG A 83 -4.41 -6.61 -9.30
CA ARG A 83 -5.05 -6.24 -10.57
C ARG A 83 -6.04 -7.32 -11.01
N SER A 84 -5.61 -8.58 -11.05
CA SER A 84 -6.49 -9.70 -11.40
C SER A 84 -7.63 -9.90 -10.40
N MET A 85 -7.42 -9.62 -9.11
CA MET A 85 -8.47 -9.68 -8.09
C MET A 85 -9.57 -8.63 -8.34
N VAL A 86 -9.18 -7.39 -8.66
CA VAL A 86 -10.12 -6.32 -9.01
C VAL A 86 -10.88 -6.70 -10.28
N ALA A 87 -10.18 -7.17 -11.31
CA ALA A 87 -10.81 -7.63 -12.56
C ALA A 87 -11.84 -8.76 -12.34
N ARG A 88 -11.51 -9.77 -11.51
CA ARG A 88 -12.43 -10.88 -11.19
C ARG A 88 -13.69 -10.43 -10.44
N SER A 89 -13.63 -9.31 -9.72
CA SER A 89 -14.82 -8.74 -9.06
C SER A 89 -15.80 -8.06 -10.04
N GLY A 90 -15.43 -7.95 -11.32
CA GLY A 90 -16.23 -7.30 -12.37
C GLY A 90 -15.91 -5.82 -12.58
N ALA A 91 -14.94 -5.27 -11.82
CA ALA A 91 -14.43 -3.92 -12.02
C ALA A 91 -13.34 -3.89 -13.09
N ASP A 92 -13.17 -2.75 -13.76
CA ASP A 92 -12.06 -2.51 -14.70
C ASP A 92 -10.89 -1.84 -13.95
N PRO A 93 -9.77 -2.54 -13.71
CA PRO A 93 -8.65 -1.97 -12.99
C PRO A 93 -7.94 -0.84 -13.75
N ASP A 94 -7.98 -0.85 -15.08
CA ASP A 94 -7.31 0.16 -15.90
C ASP A 94 -8.13 1.47 -15.85
N ALA A 95 -9.45 1.38 -15.99
CA ALA A 95 -10.34 2.53 -15.85
C ALA A 95 -10.26 3.20 -14.46
N LEU A 96 -10.13 2.40 -13.40
CA LEU A 96 -9.92 2.90 -12.04
C LEU A 96 -8.56 3.60 -11.88
N ALA A 97 -7.52 3.06 -12.50
CA ALA A 97 -6.19 3.67 -12.46
C ALA A 97 -6.19 5.02 -13.19
N GLU A 98 -6.85 5.10 -14.35
CA GLU A 98 -7.06 6.34 -15.10
C GLU A 98 -7.88 7.38 -14.32
N GLU A 99 -8.93 6.95 -13.60
CA GLU A 99 -9.72 7.84 -12.75
C GLU A 99 -8.85 8.47 -11.64
N ILE A 100 -7.99 7.68 -11.00
CA ILE A 100 -7.06 8.20 -9.99
C ILE A 100 -6.04 9.14 -10.64
N ASP A 101 -5.47 8.76 -11.80
CA ASP A 101 -4.49 9.58 -12.53
C ASP A 101 -5.08 10.93 -12.96
N SER A 102 -6.36 10.99 -13.31
CA SER A 102 -7.05 12.23 -13.70
C SER A 102 -7.21 13.24 -12.56
N HIS A 103 -7.13 12.78 -11.31
CA HIS A 103 -7.21 13.61 -10.11
C HIS A 103 -5.84 13.84 -9.45
N ALA A 104 -4.77 13.26 -10.01
CA ALA A 104 -3.43 13.39 -9.46
C ALA A 104 -2.93 14.84 -9.55
N GLY A 105 -2.12 15.24 -8.58
CA GLY A 105 -1.53 16.58 -8.56
C GLY A 105 -0.54 16.82 -9.72
N GLU A 106 -0.51 18.06 -10.20
CA GLU A 106 0.49 18.54 -11.18
C GLU A 106 1.66 19.27 -10.49
N GLY A 107 1.80 19.09 -9.17
CA GLY A 107 2.82 19.75 -8.37
C GLY A 107 4.25 19.28 -8.69
N PRO A 108 5.28 20.03 -8.27
CA PRO A 108 6.66 19.63 -8.48
C PRO A 108 6.98 18.33 -7.75
N THR A 109 7.80 17.48 -8.35
CA THR A 109 8.24 16.21 -7.74
C THR A 109 8.84 16.42 -6.35
N ARG A 110 8.44 15.58 -5.39
CA ARG A 110 8.93 15.61 -4.01
C ARG A 110 10.17 14.73 -3.85
N SER A 111 11.14 15.21 -3.07
CA SER A 111 12.35 14.44 -2.72
C SER A 111 12.13 13.49 -1.53
N SER A 112 11.10 13.75 -0.73
CA SER A 112 10.68 12.92 0.40
C SER A 112 9.19 13.13 0.65
N ILE A 113 8.51 12.08 1.08
CA ILE A 113 7.09 12.13 1.46
C ILE A 113 6.89 11.42 2.81
N SER A 114 5.87 11.84 3.54
CA SER A 114 5.45 11.22 4.79
C SER A 114 4.41 10.11 4.53
N VAL A 115 4.03 9.35 5.55
CA VAL A 115 2.89 8.40 5.44
C VAL A 115 1.69 9.02 6.12
N SER A 116 0.59 9.19 5.39
CA SER A 116 -0.65 9.65 5.98
C SER A 116 -1.14 8.69 7.08
N PRO A 117 -1.89 9.18 8.09
CA PRO A 117 -2.51 8.32 9.09
C PRO A 117 -3.41 7.23 8.49
N ALA A 118 -4.10 7.54 7.39
CA ALA A 118 -4.98 6.59 6.69
C ALA A 118 -4.18 5.46 6.02
N ALA A 119 -3.09 5.79 5.32
CA ALA A 119 -2.19 4.78 4.74
C ALA A 119 -1.51 3.93 5.81
N LYS A 120 -1.02 4.54 6.90
CA LYS A 120 -0.43 3.81 8.02
C LYS A 120 -1.41 2.81 8.62
N ARG A 121 -2.68 3.21 8.80
CA ARG A 121 -3.74 2.31 9.24
C ARG A 121 -3.98 1.17 8.27
N ALA A 122 -4.09 1.45 6.96
CA ALA A 122 -4.28 0.42 5.94
C ALA A 122 -3.14 -0.61 5.92
N LEU A 123 -1.89 -0.17 6.07
CA LEU A 123 -0.74 -1.06 6.22
C LEU A 123 -0.88 -1.97 7.45
N MET A 124 -1.17 -1.40 8.63
CA MET A 124 -1.37 -2.18 9.84
C MET A 124 -2.54 -3.17 9.74
N ASP A 125 -3.63 -2.78 9.07
CA ASP A 125 -4.77 -3.64 8.83
C ASP A 125 -4.43 -4.78 7.86
N ALA A 126 -3.59 -4.55 6.85
CA ALA A 126 -3.12 -5.61 5.95
C ALA A 126 -2.37 -6.72 6.69
N HIS A 127 -1.61 -6.39 7.73
CA HIS A 127 -1.00 -7.40 8.60
C HIS A 127 -2.04 -8.23 9.36
N ARG A 128 -3.12 -7.61 9.85
CA ARG A 128 -4.22 -8.35 10.48
C ARG A 128 -4.91 -9.28 9.48
N VAL A 129 -5.13 -8.83 8.25
CA VAL A 129 -5.70 -9.67 7.17
C VAL A 129 -4.76 -10.84 6.87
N ALA A 130 -3.45 -10.63 6.79
CA ALA A 130 -2.47 -11.69 6.58
C ALA A 130 -2.45 -12.74 7.70
N LEU A 131 -2.53 -12.30 8.96
CA LEU A 131 -2.61 -13.23 10.09
C LEU A 131 -3.92 -14.02 10.06
N ALA A 132 -5.05 -13.38 9.73
CA ALA A 132 -6.35 -14.04 9.65
C ALA A 132 -6.44 -15.06 8.51
N SER A 133 -5.68 -14.87 7.42
CA SER A 133 -5.59 -15.82 6.30
C SER A 133 -4.56 -16.94 6.53
N GLY A 134 -3.83 -16.92 7.65
CA GLY A 134 -2.74 -17.87 7.94
C GLY A 134 -1.47 -17.61 7.13
N ALA A 135 -1.36 -16.45 6.49
CA ALA A 135 -0.18 -16.08 5.72
C ALA A 135 1.00 -15.74 6.63
N ARG A 136 2.21 -16.13 6.21
CA ARG A 136 3.47 -15.83 6.91
C ARG A 136 4.02 -14.43 6.60
N TYR A 137 3.60 -13.87 5.47
CA TYR A 137 4.02 -12.56 4.98
C TYR A 137 2.79 -11.75 4.52
N ILE A 138 2.92 -10.43 4.58
CA ILE A 138 1.94 -9.49 4.05
C ILE A 138 2.14 -9.43 2.53
N GLY A 139 1.22 -10.04 1.79
CA GLY A 139 1.15 -9.97 0.32
C GLY A 139 0.33 -8.77 -0.22
N PRO A 140 0.44 -8.45 -1.52
CA PRO A 140 -0.36 -7.39 -2.16
C PRO A 140 -1.87 -7.55 -1.96
N GLU A 141 -2.36 -8.78 -2.01
CA GLU A 141 -3.76 -9.12 -1.78
C GLU A 141 -4.25 -8.64 -0.42
N HIS A 142 -3.42 -8.76 0.62
CA HIS A 142 -3.75 -8.29 1.96
C HIS A 142 -3.83 -6.77 2.04
N LEU A 143 -2.97 -6.06 1.29
CA LEU A 143 -3.03 -4.61 1.15
C LEU A 143 -4.33 -4.16 0.47
N LEU A 144 -4.70 -4.78 -0.66
CA LEU A 144 -5.94 -4.48 -1.37
C LEU A 144 -7.17 -4.73 -0.47
N LEU A 145 -7.20 -5.85 0.24
CA LEU A 145 -8.28 -6.17 1.18
C LEU A 145 -8.40 -5.16 2.32
N ALA A 146 -7.27 -4.70 2.87
CA ALA A 146 -7.26 -3.69 3.92
C ALA A 146 -7.72 -2.31 3.42
N LEU A 147 -7.30 -1.90 2.21
CA LEU A 147 -7.80 -0.68 1.56
C LEU A 147 -9.32 -0.75 1.36
N ALA A 148 -9.82 -1.89 0.87
CA ALA A 148 -11.24 -2.11 0.67
C ALA A 148 -12.05 -2.08 1.97
N ALA A 149 -11.47 -2.53 3.09
CA ALA A 149 -12.16 -2.59 4.39
C ALA A 149 -12.40 -1.21 5.01
N ASN A 150 -11.52 -0.24 4.76
CA ASN A 150 -11.67 1.12 5.27
C ASN A 150 -12.51 2.00 4.33
N LYS A 151 -13.85 1.90 4.42
CA LYS A 151 -14.80 2.62 3.54
C LYS A 151 -14.74 4.15 3.64
N ASP A 152 -14.17 4.69 4.70
CA ASP A 152 -14.00 6.14 4.91
C ASP A 152 -12.71 6.68 4.29
N SER A 153 -11.84 5.82 3.76
CA SER A 153 -10.64 6.22 3.01
C SER A 153 -10.95 6.53 1.54
N ALA A 154 -10.06 7.25 0.86
CA ALA A 154 -10.19 7.50 -0.58
C ALA A 154 -10.25 6.18 -1.36
N ALA A 155 -9.31 5.27 -1.11
CA ALA A 155 -9.30 3.95 -1.75
C ALA A 155 -10.56 3.12 -1.46
N GLY A 156 -11.04 3.14 -0.21
CA GLY A 156 -12.24 2.39 0.17
C GLY A 156 -13.51 2.92 -0.50
N ARG A 157 -13.60 4.25 -0.72
CA ARG A 157 -14.68 4.86 -1.50
C ARG A 157 -14.60 4.47 -2.98
N THR A 158 -13.42 4.56 -3.59
CA THR A 158 -13.19 4.16 -5.00
C THR A 158 -13.51 2.68 -5.22
N LEU A 159 -13.03 1.78 -4.36
CA LEU A 159 -13.37 0.35 -4.45
C LEU A 159 -14.86 0.10 -4.16
N GLY A 160 -15.48 0.92 -3.30
CA GLY A 160 -16.91 0.86 -3.01
C GLY A 160 -17.79 1.28 -4.20
N SER A 161 -17.37 2.28 -4.99
CA SER A 161 -18.16 2.76 -6.14
C SER A 161 -18.27 1.70 -7.24
N VAL A 162 -17.22 0.90 -7.44
CA VAL A 162 -17.21 -0.23 -8.38
C VAL A 162 -17.71 -1.55 -7.79
N ARG A 163 -18.23 -1.53 -6.54
CA ARG A 163 -18.72 -2.71 -5.83
C ARG A 163 -17.70 -3.84 -5.75
N PHE A 164 -16.43 -3.51 -5.56
CA PHE A 164 -15.39 -4.52 -5.33
C PHE A 164 -15.79 -5.43 -4.15
N ASP A 165 -15.97 -6.72 -4.44
CA ASP A 165 -16.27 -7.75 -3.45
C ASP A 165 -15.01 -8.62 -3.19
N PRO A 166 -14.39 -8.49 -2.00
CA PRO A 166 -13.31 -9.35 -1.55
C PRO A 166 -13.56 -10.85 -1.74
N ALA A 167 -14.78 -11.32 -1.46
CA ALA A 167 -15.10 -12.75 -1.50
C ALA A 167 -15.11 -13.28 -2.95
N ALA A 168 -15.65 -12.50 -3.89
CA ALA A 168 -15.64 -12.83 -5.31
C ALA A 168 -14.24 -12.76 -5.95
N SER A 169 -13.30 -12.04 -5.32
CA SER A 169 -11.93 -11.88 -5.81
C SER A 169 -11.00 -13.08 -5.51
N ALA A 170 -11.42 -14.00 -4.63
CA ALA A 170 -10.65 -15.19 -4.29
C ALA A 170 -10.39 -16.07 -5.52
N PRO A 171 -9.23 -16.76 -5.61
CA PRO A 171 -8.99 -17.71 -6.68
C PRO A 171 -10.03 -18.84 -6.61
N PRO A 172 -10.46 -19.41 -7.76
CA PRO A 172 -11.36 -20.56 -7.76
C PRO A 172 -10.73 -21.73 -6.98
N PRO A 173 -11.54 -22.56 -6.30
CA PRO A 173 -11.01 -23.72 -5.59
C PRO A 173 -10.25 -24.63 -6.57
N PRO A 174 -9.16 -25.29 -6.13
CA PRO A 174 -8.44 -26.20 -7.00
C PRO A 174 -9.38 -27.31 -7.50
N PRO A 175 -9.19 -27.83 -8.73
CA PRO A 175 -9.95 -28.97 -9.21
C PRO A 175 -9.78 -30.16 -8.25
N PRO A 176 -10.80 -31.02 -8.09
CA PRO A 176 -10.67 -32.21 -7.27
C PRO A 176 -9.49 -33.07 -7.76
N PRO A 177 -8.76 -33.76 -6.87
CA PRO A 177 -7.65 -34.61 -7.28
C PRO A 177 -8.15 -35.63 -8.31
N ALA A 178 -7.47 -35.71 -9.45
CA ALA A 178 -7.76 -36.71 -10.46
C ALA A 178 -7.61 -38.08 -9.80
N GLY A 179 -8.72 -38.81 -9.65
CA GLY A 179 -8.77 -40.07 -8.95
C GLY A 179 -7.70 -41.02 -9.47
N ALA A 180 -6.82 -41.47 -8.56
CA ALA A 180 -6.00 -42.64 -8.78
C ALA A 180 -6.95 -43.81 -9.08
N ARG A 181 -6.87 -44.31 -10.32
CA ARG A 181 -7.50 -45.56 -10.72
C ARG A 181 -6.74 -46.75 -10.16
#